data_AF-A0A939H736-F1
#
_entry.id   AF-A0A939H736-F1
#
_cell.length_a   1.000
_cell.length_b   1.000
_cell.length_c   1.000
_cell.angle_alpha   90.00
_cell.angle_beta   90.00
_cell.angle_gamma   90.00
#
_symmetry.space_group_name_H-M   'P 1'
#
loop_
_entity.id
_entity.type
_entity.pdbx_description
1 polymer ?
#
loop_
_entity_poly.entity_id
_entity_poly.type
_entity_poly.pdbx_seq_one_letter_code
_entity_poly.pdbx_strand_id
1 'polypeptide(L)'
;MLNPKKLEELAKQISDAVPPGVRNMAGEAESKIKHILQAQLSKLDLVTREEFDVQNQVLIRTREKVDALEKRLDALLSEQTNDNT
;
A
#
# COMPACT_ATOMS: atom_id res chain seq x y z
N MET A 1 -2.17 -0.36 3.99
CA MET A 1 -3.39 -0.49 3.17
C MET A 1 -4.15 0.83 3.22
N LEU A 2 -4.66 1.30 2.09
CA LEU A 2 -5.48 2.52 2.05
C LEU A 2 -6.66 2.37 3.03
N ASN A 3 -6.76 3.30 3.98
CA ASN A 3 -7.70 3.19 5.08
C ASN A 3 -9.04 3.80 4.64
N PRO A 4 -10.17 3.06 4.64
CA PRO A 4 -11.46 3.55 4.14
C PRO A 4 -11.92 4.85 4.81
N LYS A 5 -11.58 5.04 6.09
CA LYS A 5 -11.84 6.30 6.82
C LYS A 5 -11.14 7.52 6.21
N LYS A 6 -9.93 7.36 5.67
CA LYS A 6 -9.20 8.44 5.00
C LYS A 6 -9.85 8.81 3.66
N LEU A 7 -10.42 7.84 2.96
CA LEU A 7 -11.15 8.09 1.71
C LEU A 7 -12.46 8.86 1.99
N GLU A 8 -13.14 8.52 3.09
CA GLU A 8 -14.36 9.17 3.53
C GLU A 8 -14.11 10.61 4.02
N GLU A 9 -13.02 10.84 4.78
CA GLU A 9 -12.57 12.18 5.16
C GLU A 9 -12.23 13.05 3.95
N LEU A 10 -11.62 12.46 2.91
CA LEU A 10 -11.35 13.16 1.65
C LEU A 10 -12.63 13.51 0.90
N ALA A 11 -13.57 12.56 0.79
CA ALA A 11 -14.86 12.80 0.16
C ALA A 11 -15.63 13.92 0.89
N LYS A 12 -15.56 13.95 2.22
CA LYS A 12 -16.18 14.99 3.05
C LYS A 12 -15.51 16.34 2.87
N GLN A 13 -14.18 16.42 2.91
CA GLN A 13 -13.45 17.67 2.67
C GLN A 13 -13.70 18.24 1.26
N ILE A 14 -13.84 17.38 0.25
CA ILE A 14 -14.18 17.80 -1.11
C ILE A 14 -15.61 18.34 -1.16
N SER A 15 -16.57 17.67 -0.53
CA SER A 15 -17.96 18.14 -0.45
C SER A 15 -18.07 19.48 0.28
N ASP A 16 -17.32 19.67 1.37
CA ASP A 16 -17.34 20.89 2.17
C ASP A 16 -16.61 22.06 1.48
N ALA A 17 -15.64 21.77 0.62
CA ALA A 17 -14.90 22.77 -0.16
C ALA A 17 -15.62 23.21 -1.45
N VAL A 18 -16.79 22.65 -1.76
CA VAL A 18 -17.61 23.03 -2.93
C VAL A 18 -18.72 24.01 -2.49
N PRO A 19 -18.61 25.32 -2.81
CA PRO A 19 -19.65 26.29 -2.46
C PRO A 19 -20.96 26.00 -3.21
N PRO A 20 -22.12 26.29 -2.60
CA PRO A 20 -23.44 25.97 -3.19
C PRO A 20 -23.70 26.65 -4.54
N GLY A 21 -23.02 27.76 -4.85
CA GLY A 21 -23.11 28.47 -6.13
C GLY A 21 -22.30 27.87 -7.29
N VAL A 22 -21.36 26.96 -7.03
CA VAL A 22 -20.41 26.44 -8.05
C VAL A 22 -20.99 25.22 -8.80
N ARG A 23 -22.10 24.66 -8.33
CA ARG A 23 -22.84 23.61 -9.05
C ARG A 23 -23.31 24.08 -10.45
N ASN A 24 -23.45 25.40 -10.63
CA ASN A 24 -23.85 26.04 -11.90
C ASN A 24 -22.66 26.49 -12.77
N MET A 25 -21.42 26.44 -12.25
CA MET A 25 -20.16 26.76 -12.97
C MET A 25 -19.25 25.52 -13.00
N ALA A 26 -19.74 24.46 -13.64
CA ALA A 26 -19.17 23.11 -13.54
C ALA A 26 -17.67 23.02 -13.87
N GLY A 27 -17.17 23.80 -14.85
CA GLY A 27 -15.77 23.73 -15.29
C GLY A 27 -14.73 24.22 -14.27
N GLU A 28 -15.01 25.34 -13.58
CA GLU A 28 -14.08 25.86 -12.56
C GLU A 28 -14.14 25.05 -11.26
N ALA A 29 -15.31 24.49 -10.93
CA ALA A 29 -15.47 23.57 -9.83
C ALA A 29 -14.64 22.30 -10.04
N GLU A 30 -14.74 21.70 -11.23
CA GLU A 30 -14.05 20.45 -11.57
C GLU A 30 -12.52 20.61 -11.45
N SER A 31 -11.96 21.71 -11.96
CA SER A 31 -10.54 22.00 -11.84
C SER A 31 -10.08 22.14 -10.38
N LYS A 32 -10.86 22.84 -9.54
CA LYS A 32 -10.56 22.98 -8.10
C LYS A 32 -10.65 21.64 -7.36
N ILE A 33 -11.67 20.84 -7.64
CA ILE A 33 -11.85 19.50 -7.04
C ILE A 33 -10.67 18.59 -7.42
N LYS A 34 -10.26 18.61 -8.70
CA LYS A 34 -9.11 17.84 -9.19
C LYS A 34 -7.82 18.24 -8.49
N HIS A 35 -7.56 19.53 -8.31
CA HIS A 35 -6.38 20.01 -7.58
C HIS A 35 -6.41 19.61 -6.10
N ILE A 36 -7.55 19.69 -5.44
CA ILE A 36 -7.69 19.25 -4.04
C ILE A 36 -7.42 17.74 -3.94
N LEU A 37 -8.01 16.93 -4.83
CA LEU A 37 -7.74 15.49 -4.89
C LEU A 37 -6.26 15.20 -5.09
N GLN A 38 -5.59 15.87 -6.03
CA GLN A 38 -4.16 15.69 -6.27
C GLN A 38 -3.30 16.13 -5.07
N ALA A 39 -3.63 17.27 -4.43
CA ALA A 39 -2.91 17.77 -3.25
C ALA A 39 -3.09 16.86 -2.03
N GLN A 40 -4.22 16.16 -1.94
CA GLN A 40 -4.46 15.23 -0.84
C GLN A 40 -3.88 13.84 -1.12
N LEU A 41 -3.93 13.37 -2.38
CA LEU A 41 -3.33 12.11 -2.80
C LEU A 41 -1.80 12.14 -2.67
N SER A 42 -1.18 13.30 -2.91
CA SER A 42 0.26 13.53 -2.70
C SER A 42 0.68 13.63 -1.24
N LYS A 43 -0.25 13.89 -0.30
CA LYS A 43 0.00 13.83 1.15
C LYS A 43 -0.13 12.42 1.72
N LEU A 44 -0.65 11.47 0.94
CA LEU A 44 -0.61 10.07 1.32
C LEU A 44 0.77 9.54 0.90
N ASP A 45 1.46 8.83 1.80
CA ASP A 45 2.70 8.10 1.49
C ASP A 45 2.37 6.92 0.57
N LEU A 46 2.02 7.23 -0.67
CA LEU A 46 1.69 6.27 -1.70
C LEU A 46 2.98 5.85 -2.38
N VAL A 47 3.25 4.55 -2.33
CA VAL A 47 4.23 3.94 -3.21
C VAL A 47 3.62 3.80 -4.60
N THR A 48 4.44 3.95 -5.62
CA THR A 48 4.03 3.66 -6.98
C THR A 48 3.65 2.18 -7.11
N ARG A 49 2.85 1.86 -8.13
CA ARG A 49 2.47 0.46 -8.37
C ARG A 49 3.70 -0.41 -8.62
N GLU A 50 4.69 0.13 -9.33
CA GLU A 50 5.94 -0.55 -9.62
C GLU A 50 6.75 -0.84 -8.35
N GLU A 51 6.90 0.14 -7.45
CA GLU A 51 7.57 -0.05 -6.15
C GLU A 51 6.86 -1.09 -5.28
N PHE A 52 5.53 -1.10 -5.29
CA PHE A 52 4.75 -2.13 -4.60
C PHE A 52 5.03 -3.52 -5.17
N ASP A 53 5.04 -3.67 -6.50
CA ASP A 53 5.28 -4.96 -7.15
C ASP A 53 6.72 -5.45 -6.91
N VAL A 54 7.71 -4.53 -6.89
CA VAL A 54 9.10 -4.84 -6.51
C VAL A 54 9.18 -5.34 -5.07
N GLN A 55 8.56 -4.65 -4.11
CA GLN A 55 8.55 -5.09 -2.71
C GLN A 55 7.87 -6.46 -2.53
N ASN A 56 6.79 -6.71 -3.28
CA ASN A 56 6.12 -8.00 -3.25
C ASN A 56 7.04 -9.13 -3.75
N GLN A 57 7.81 -8.90 -4.83
CA GLN A 57 8.81 -9.86 -5.31
C GLN A 57 9.93 -10.11 -4.29
N VAL A 58 10.42 -9.05 -3.62
CA VAL A 58 11.42 -9.19 -2.55
C VAL A 58 10.87 -10.04 -1.41
N LEU A 59 9.60 -9.84 -1.02
CA LEU A 59 8.95 -10.63 0.02
C LEU A 59 8.84 -12.11 -0.36
N ILE A 60 8.44 -12.41 -1.61
CA ILE A 60 8.35 -13.79 -2.12
C ILE A 60 9.71 -14.48 -2.03
N ARG A 61 10.77 -13.84 -2.56
CA ARG A 61 12.14 -14.40 -2.49
C ARG A 61 12.63 -14.59 -1.06
N THR A 62 12.22 -13.72 -0.15
CA THR A 62 12.60 -13.83 1.26
C THR A 62 11.93 -15.05 1.90
N ARG A 63 10.65 -15.30 1.61
CA ARG A 63 9.96 -16.52 2.06
C ARG A 63 10.62 -17.78 1.53
N GLU A 64 10.92 -17.83 0.23
CA GLU A 64 11.62 -18.98 -0.37
C GLU A 64 12.98 -19.26 0.29
N LYS A 65 13.74 -18.20 0.62
CA LYS A 65 15.01 -18.34 1.33
C LYS A 65 14.83 -18.83 2.76
N VAL A 66 13.81 -18.36 3.47
CA VAL A 66 13.48 -18.82 4.83
C VAL A 66 13.12 -20.30 4.80
N ASP A 67 12.22 -20.71 3.91
CA ASP A 67 11.81 -22.12 3.78
C ASP A 67 13.01 -23.04 3.45
N ALA A 68 13.94 -22.56 2.62
CA ALA A 68 15.17 -23.31 2.30
C ALA A 68 16.11 -23.44 3.50
N LEU A 69 16.24 -22.39 4.32
CA LEU A 69 17.03 -22.42 5.54
C LEU A 69 16.40 -23.33 6.60
N GLU A 70 15.08 -23.29 6.78
CA GLU A 70 14.35 -24.19 7.67
C GLU A 70 14.59 -25.65 7.29
N LYS A 71 14.42 -26.01 6.01
CA LYS A 71 14.73 -27.37 5.52
C LYS A 71 16.16 -27.81 5.79
N ARG A 72 17.12 -26.89 5.61
CA ARG A 72 18.54 -27.19 5.87
C ARG A 72 18.80 -27.40 7.36
N LEU A 73 18.15 -26.60 8.22
CA LEU A 73 18.26 -26.76 9.66
C LEU A 73 17.66 -28.10 10.11
N ASP A 74 16.49 -28.47 9.60
CA ASP A 74 15.85 -29.75 9.91
C ASP A 74 16.72 -30.94 9.49
N ALA A 75 17.32 -30.87 8.29
CA ALA A 75 18.24 -31.90 7.81
C ALA A 75 19.45 -32.05 8.76
N LEU A 76 20.09 -30.94 9.14
CA LEU A 76 21.24 -30.95 10.05
C LEU A 76 20.88 -31.47 11.45
N LEU A 77 19.71 -31.08 11.98
CA LEU A 77 19.21 -31.58 13.27
C LEU A 77 18.93 -33.09 13.22
N SER A 78 18.40 -33.58 12.10
CA SER A 78 18.16 -35.01 11.91
C SER A 78 19.46 -35.82 11.83
N GLU A 79 20.50 -35.30 11.16
CA GLU A 79 21.83 -35.91 11.11
C GLU A 79 22.51 -35.95 12.48
N GLN A 80 22.48 -34.85 13.24
CA GLN A 80 23.03 -34.79 14.61
C GLN A 80 22.33 -35.73 15.60
N THR A 81 21.04 -36.01 15.39
CA THR A 81 20.30 -36.94 16.24
C THR A 81 20.73 -38.39 15.97
N ASN A 82 21.03 -38.73 14.71
CA ASN A 82 21.47 -40.07 14.33
C ASN A 82 22.93 -40.38 14.75
N ASP A 83 23.81 -39.37 14.80
CA ASP A 83 25.21 -39.55 15.25
C ASP A 83 25.37 -39.72 16.78
N ASN A 84 24.33 -39.40 17.57
CA ASN A 84 24.34 -39.49 19.04
C ASN A 84 23.60 -40.72 19.61
N THR A 85 23.11 -41.62 18.75
CA THR A 85 22.51 -42.93 19.12
C THR A 85 23.32 -44.07 18.55
#